data_AF-A0A2W5L5G4-F1
#
_entry.id   AF-A0A2W5L5G4-F1
#
_cell.length_a   1.000
_cell.length_b   1.000
_cell.length_c   1.000
_cell.angle_alpha   90.00
_cell.angle_beta   90.00
_cell.angle_gamma   90.00
#
_symmetry.space_group_name_H-M   'P 1'
#
loop_
_entity.id
_entity.type
_entity.pdbx_description
1 polymer ?
#
loop_
_entity_poly.entity_id
_entity_poly.type
_entity_poly.pdbx_seq_one_letter_code
_entity_poly.pdbx_strand_id
1 'polypeptide(L)'
;MRTIRAMTSPIRHLRAPLLAAAAAVTLSACVSLGGGKTPPFLLTLDADAAPAAGESRTAGDTATLTILIPTAPQKLRTPRIPVQQDGASVAYVQDAQWVEAPQRLFQRLISETVAARTSRVVLDEGQYLTSPGEQLAGQLMEFGVDAQTGEAVVVYQAMLVSSRGKSVTQHRFEAREPVGAIEAKPVGEALTRAANKVAADVAAWLAN
;
A
#
# COMPACT_ATOMS: atom_id res chain seq x y z
N MET A 1 8.73 70.63 64.56
CA MET A 1 9.80 69.71 64.13
C MET A 1 9.46 68.31 64.64
N ARG A 2 9.63 67.27 63.81
CA ARG A 2 9.25 65.84 64.00
C ARG A 2 7.82 65.50 63.53
N THR A 3 7.51 64.51 62.69
CA THR A 3 8.27 63.63 61.78
C THR A 3 7.21 62.96 60.88
N ILE A 4 7.37 62.95 59.55
CA ILE A 4 6.49 62.20 58.63
C ILE A 4 6.93 60.74 58.61
N ARG A 5 6.03 59.80 58.93
CA ARG A 5 6.27 58.35 58.76
C ARG A 5 5.46 57.87 57.55
N ALA A 6 6.16 57.57 56.46
CA ALA A 6 5.57 56.90 55.31
C ALA A 6 5.27 55.43 55.66
N MET A 7 4.06 54.98 55.33
CA MET A 7 3.61 53.60 55.49
C MET A 7 3.51 52.98 54.10
N THR A 8 4.45 52.09 53.77
CA THR A 8 4.48 51.30 52.54
C THR A 8 3.48 50.15 52.63
N SER A 9 2.65 49.99 51.60
CA SER A 9 1.69 48.89 51.48
C SER A 9 2.28 47.76 50.61
N PRO A 10 2.17 46.47 51.00
CA PRO A 10 2.65 45.37 50.18
C PRO A 10 1.63 45.01 49.09
N ILE A 11 2.13 44.89 47.86
CA ILE A 11 1.39 44.48 46.67
C ILE A 11 1.06 42.98 46.79
N ARG A 12 -0.24 42.66 46.82
CA ARG A 12 -0.78 41.30 46.94
C ARG A 12 -0.77 40.59 45.58
N HIS A 13 0.35 39.95 45.23
CA HIS A 13 0.45 39.07 44.07
C HIS A 13 -0.15 37.68 44.37
N LEU A 14 -1.47 37.51 44.20
CA LEU A 14 -2.09 36.19 44.37
C LEU A 14 -3.23 35.94 43.37
N ARG A 15 -2.96 36.05 42.06
CA ARG A 15 -3.92 35.72 40.99
C ARG A 15 -3.32 35.03 39.75
N ALA A 16 -2.10 34.51 39.84
CA ALA A 16 -1.41 33.94 38.67
C ALA A 16 -1.53 32.41 38.45
N PRO A 17 -1.78 31.52 39.44
CA PRO A 17 -1.63 30.08 39.17
C PRO A 17 -2.89 29.42 38.60
N LEU A 18 -4.07 30.05 38.68
CA LEU A 18 -5.34 29.42 38.27
C LEU A 18 -5.57 29.42 36.75
N LEU A 19 -4.98 30.38 36.03
CA LEU A 19 -5.11 30.48 34.57
C LEU A 19 -4.23 29.47 33.81
N ALA A 20 -3.15 28.97 34.45
CA ALA A 20 -2.27 27.98 33.84
C ALA A 20 -2.86 26.56 33.86
N ALA A 21 -3.70 26.23 34.85
CA ALA A 21 -4.31 24.91 34.98
C ALA A 21 -5.44 24.65 33.96
N ALA A 22 -6.14 25.71 33.51
CA ALA A 22 -7.22 25.59 32.53
C ALA A 22 -6.73 25.33 31.09
N ALA A 23 -5.50 25.76 30.76
CA ALA A 23 -4.91 25.56 29.43
C ALA A 23 -4.37 24.13 29.21
N ALA A 24 -4.14 23.36 30.26
CA ALA A 24 -3.62 21.99 30.16
C ALA A 24 -4.70 20.94 29.85
N VAL A 25 -5.97 21.22 30.14
CA VAL A 25 -7.09 20.26 29.96
C VAL A 25 -7.67 20.31 28.53
N THR A 26 -7.35 21.33 27.74
CA THR A 26 -7.80 21.41 26.33
C THR A 26 -6.90 20.63 25.37
N LEU A 27 -5.72 20.15 25.81
CA LEU A 27 -4.85 19.29 25.01
C LEU A 27 -5.16 17.80 25.10
N SER A 28 -6.10 17.37 25.96
CA SER A 28 -6.58 15.98 26.00
C SER A 28 -7.64 15.64 24.94
N ALA A 29 -7.90 16.54 23.99
CA ALA A 29 -8.52 16.15 22.74
C ALA A 29 -7.52 15.30 21.96
N CYS A 30 -7.56 13.98 22.19
CA CYS A 30 -6.81 12.99 21.42
C CYS A 30 -6.98 13.33 19.94
N VAL A 31 -5.90 13.83 19.36
CA VAL A 31 -5.88 14.26 17.98
C VAL A 31 -6.00 12.99 17.14
N SER A 32 -7.21 12.67 16.69
CA SER A 32 -7.42 11.75 15.58
C SER A 32 -6.93 12.45 14.31
N LEU A 33 -5.59 12.56 14.17
CA LEU A 33 -4.87 13.10 13.02
C LEU A 33 -4.98 12.14 11.83
N GLY A 34 -6.22 11.79 11.47
CA GLY A 34 -6.56 10.79 10.48
C GLY A 34 -8.05 10.76 10.07
N GLY A 35 -8.93 11.50 10.77
CA GLY A 35 -10.21 12.04 10.27
C GLY A 35 -11.27 11.07 9.71
N GLY A 36 -11.01 9.78 9.63
CA GLY A 36 -11.96 8.75 9.19
C GLY A 36 -12.38 7.87 10.36
N LYS A 37 -13.64 7.42 10.34
CA LYS A 37 -14.06 6.27 11.15
C LYS A 37 -13.13 5.10 10.82
N THR A 38 -12.58 4.45 11.84
CA THR A 38 -11.78 3.23 11.63
C THR A 38 -12.64 2.23 10.87
N PRO A 39 -12.16 1.67 9.74
CA PRO A 39 -12.92 0.71 8.99
C PRO A 39 -13.18 -0.54 9.85
N PRO A 40 -14.35 -1.20 9.70
CA PRO A 40 -14.72 -2.34 10.53
C PRO A 40 -13.83 -3.57 10.32
N PHE A 41 -13.15 -3.63 9.18
CA PHE A 41 -12.15 -4.63 8.83
C PHE A 41 -11.13 -4.00 7.86
N LEU A 42 -10.00 -4.67 7.69
CA LEU A 42 -9.02 -4.32 6.67
C LEU A 42 -9.02 -5.38 5.58
N LEU A 43 -8.78 -4.96 4.36
CA LEU A 43 -8.67 -5.81 3.19
C LEU A 43 -7.22 -6.25 3.01
N THR A 44 -7.02 -7.45 2.48
CA THR A 44 -5.71 -7.98 2.07
C THR A 44 -5.86 -8.70 0.74
N LEU A 45 -4.74 -8.98 0.08
CA LEU A 45 -4.70 -9.81 -1.11
C LEU A 45 -4.19 -11.19 -0.74
N ASP A 46 -4.93 -12.21 -1.15
CA ASP A 46 -4.52 -13.60 -1.09
C ASP A 46 -4.22 -14.09 -2.51
N ALA A 47 -3.11 -14.81 -2.67
CA ALA A 47 -2.71 -15.40 -3.94
C ALA A 47 -3.49 -16.71 -4.17
N ASP A 48 -4.04 -16.89 -5.37
CA ASP A 48 -4.74 -18.13 -5.76
C ASP A 48 -3.77 -19.31 -5.92
N ALA A 49 -2.47 -19.04 -6.09
CA ALA A 49 -1.42 -20.03 -6.19
C ALA A 49 -0.22 -19.59 -5.35
N ALA A 50 0.17 -20.46 -4.43
CA ALA A 50 1.33 -20.28 -3.56
C ALA A 50 2.10 -21.62 -3.46
N PRO A 51 3.43 -21.57 -3.22
CA PRO A 51 4.22 -22.72 -2.82
C PRO A 51 3.58 -23.59 -1.72
N ALA A 52 3.72 -24.91 -1.84
CA ALA A 52 3.31 -25.81 -0.76
C ALA A 52 4.24 -25.65 0.45
N ALA A 53 3.66 -25.67 1.66
CA ALA A 53 4.44 -25.63 2.90
C ALA A 53 5.40 -26.82 2.99
N GLY A 54 6.67 -26.55 3.32
CA GLY A 54 7.72 -27.57 3.47
C GLY A 54 8.41 -28.01 2.17
N GLU A 55 8.02 -27.46 1.02
CA GLU A 55 8.66 -27.75 -0.26
C GLU A 55 9.98 -26.98 -0.43
N SER A 56 11.08 -27.70 -0.66
CA SER A 56 12.37 -27.10 -0.99
C SER A 56 12.47 -26.82 -2.49
N ARG A 57 12.86 -25.61 -2.87
CA ARG A 57 13.17 -25.24 -4.26
C ARG A 57 14.65 -24.94 -4.39
N THR A 58 15.24 -25.39 -5.49
CA THR A 58 16.63 -25.10 -5.82
C THR A 58 16.69 -24.71 -7.28
N ALA A 59 17.36 -23.59 -7.57
CA ALA A 59 17.62 -23.11 -8.91
C ALA A 59 19.11 -22.77 -9.04
N GLY A 60 19.66 -22.91 -10.24
CA GLY A 60 20.95 -22.30 -10.56
C GLY A 60 20.82 -20.77 -10.68
N ASP A 61 21.94 -20.05 -10.62
CA ASP A 61 21.98 -18.58 -10.55
C ASP A 61 21.14 -17.88 -11.63
N THR A 62 21.11 -18.42 -12.86
CA THR A 62 20.33 -17.87 -13.99
C THR A 62 18.81 -18.06 -13.90
N ALA A 63 18.34 -18.84 -12.93
CA ALA A 63 16.93 -19.11 -12.68
C ALA A 63 16.42 -18.46 -11.37
N THR A 64 17.22 -17.59 -10.75
CA THR A 64 16.77 -16.74 -9.65
C THR A 64 16.10 -15.47 -10.17
N LEU A 65 15.02 -15.03 -9.52
CA LEU A 65 14.26 -13.83 -9.85
C LEU A 65 14.02 -13.01 -8.60
N THR A 66 14.37 -11.72 -8.62
CA THR A 66 13.99 -10.78 -7.57
C THR A 66 12.82 -9.93 -8.04
N ILE A 67 11.74 -9.90 -7.27
CA ILE A 67 10.56 -9.11 -7.60
C ILE A 67 10.54 -7.86 -6.71
N LEU A 68 10.77 -6.71 -7.33
CA LEU A 68 10.82 -5.43 -6.63
C LEU A 68 9.41 -4.91 -6.36
N ILE A 69 9.27 -4.09 -5.32
CA ILE A 69 8.02 -3.38 -5.05
C ILE A 69 7.74 -2.45 -6.23
N PRO A 70 6.58 -2.58 -6.91
CA PRO A 70 6.21 -1.69 -7.99
C PRO A 70 6.17 -0.23 -7.55
N THR A 71 6.63 0.66 -8.42
CA THR A 71 6.33 2.08 -8.27
C THR A 71 4.84 2.32 -8.46
N ALA A 72 4.29 3.37 -7.83
CA ALA A 72 2.86 3.65 -7.90
C ALA A 72 2.58 5.16 -7.81
N PRO A 73 1.52 5.67 -8.47
CA PRO A 73 1.08 7.06 -8.32
C PRO A 73 0.58 7.32 -6.89
N GLN A 74 0.55 8.60 -6.48
CA GLN A 74 0.21 8.98 -5.10
C GLN A 74 -1.15 8.45 -4.63
N LYS A 75 -2.16 8.37 -5.52
CA LYS A 75 -3.47 7.80 -5.19
C LYS A 75 -3.41 6.35 -4.68
N LEU A 76 -2.39 5.60 -5.09
CA LEU A 76 -2.16 4.20 -4.70
C LEU A 76 -1.12 4.06 -3.57
N ARG A 77 -0.49 5.14 -3.11
CA ARG A 77 0.50 5.09 -2.02
C ARG A 77 -0.13 5.16 -0.62
N THR A 78 -1.44 4.98 -0.55
CA THR A 78 -2.24 4.94 0.68
C THR A 78 -3.00 3.63 0.73
N PRO A 79 -3.48 3.18 1.91
CA PRO A 79 -4.31 1.98 1.99
C PRO A 79 -5.74 2.19 1.46
N ARG A 80 -6.13 3.41 1.05
CA ARG A 80 -7.49 3.68 0.55
C ARG A 80 -7.65 3.15 -0.87
N ILE A 81 -8.86 2.72 -1.21
CA ILE A 81 -9.18 2.26 -2.56
C ILE A 81 -9.70 3.44 -3.39
N PRO A 82 -8.98 3.89 -4.43
CA PRO A 82 -9.47 4.97 -5.27
C PRO A 82 -10.64 4.49 -6.13
N VAL A 83 -11.59 5.40 -6.34
CA VAL A 83 -12.67 5.27 -7.30
C VAL A 83 -12.49 6.38 -8.33
N GLN A 84 -12.15 6.02 -9.55
CA GLN A 84 -12.06 6.95 -10.67
C GLN A 84 -13.48 7.30 -11.11
N GLN A 85 -13.90 8.55 -10.91
CA GLN A 85 -15.26 8.99 -11.26
C GLN A 85 -15.34 9.45 -12.72
N ASP A 86 -14.31 10.12 -13.21
CA ASP A 86 -14.14 10.57 -14.59
C ASP A 86 -12.62 10.70 -14.91
N GLY A 87 -12.23 11.37 -16.00
CA GLY A 87 -10.81 11.52 -16.37
C GLY A 87 -9.97 12.42 -15.45
N ALA A 88 -10.57 13.13 -14.49
CA ALA A 88 -9.90 14.13 -13.67
C ALA A 88 -10.21 14.03 -12.15
N SER A 89 -11.23 13.27 -11.74
CA SER A 89 -11.67 13.18 -10.35
C SER A 89 -11.54 11.78 -9.76
N VAL A 90 -11.02 11.72 -8.52
CA VAL A 90 -10.82 10.49 -7.76
C VAL A 90 -11.49 10.63 -6.39
N ALA A 91 -12.40 9.71 -6.10
CA ALA A 91 -12.96 9.50 -4.78
C ALA A 91 -12.33 8.27 -4.11
N TYR A 92 -12.80 7.91 -2.92
CA TYR A 92 -12.39 6.68 -2.25
C TYR A 92 -13.61 5.88 -1.80
N VAL A 93 -13.50 4.55 -1.86
CA VAL A 93 -14.55 3.67 -1.33
C VAL A 93 -14.68 3.91 0.18
N GLN A 94 -15.92 4.09 0.62
CA GLN A 94 -16.23 4.34 2.03
C GLN A 94 -15.91 3.09 2.87
N ASP A 95 -15.34 3.30 4.06
CA ASP A 95 -15.01 2.26 5.04
C ASP A 95 -14.12 1.11 4.52
N ALA A 96 -13.45 1.32 3.37
CA ALA A 96 -12.56 0.36 2.75
C ALA A 96 -11.10 0.79 2.86
N GLN A 97 -10.29 -0.04 3.49
CA GLN A 97 -8.84 0.14 3.56
C GLN A 97 -8.12 -1.19 3.45
N TRP A 98 -7.05 -1.21 2.68
CA TRP A 98 -6.06 -2.27 2.68
C TRP A 98 -5.26 -2.26 3.99
N VAL A 99 -4.69 -3.40 4.38
CA VAL A 99 -3.76 -3.51 5.52
C VAL A 99 -2.49 -2.69 5.31
N GLU A 100 -2.12 -2.41 4.05
CA GLU A 100 -1.01 -1.55 3.65
C GLU A 100 -1.22 -1.04 2.22
N ALA A 101 -0.29 -0.25 1.69
CA ALA A 101 -0.43 0.28 0.34
C ALA A 101 -0.41 -0.85 -0.73
N PRO A 102 -1.33 -0.82 -1.73
CA PRO A 102 -1.59 -1.92 -2.64
C PRO A 102 -0.38 -2.42 -3.42
N GLN A 103 0.61 -1.57 -3.73
CA GLN A 103 1.82 -2.01 -4.42
C GLN A 103 2.63 -3.05 -3.64
N ARG A 104 2.59 -3.03 -2.30
CA ARG A 104 3.28 -4.02 -1.47
C ARG A 104 2.49 -5.33 -1.35
N LEU A 105 1.16 -5.24 -1.29
CA LEU A 105 0.29 -6.41 -1.35
C LEU A 105 0.45 -7.13 -2.69
N PHE A 106 0.44 -6.35 -3.76
CA PHE A 106 0.55 -6.85 -5.13
C PHE A 106 1.93 -7.47 -5.42
N GLN A 107 3.02 -6.90 -4.89
CA GLN A 107 4.35 -7.49 -5.00
C GLN A 107 4.42 -8.88 -4.37
N ARG A 108 3.83 -9.07 -3.18
CA ARG A 108 3.77 -10.38 -2.52
C ARG A 108 2.91 -11.36 -3.31
N LEU A 109 1.75 -10.92 -3.78
CA LEU A 109 0.86 -11.74 -4.59
C LEU A 109 1.54 -12.24 -5.89
N ILE A 110 2.28 -11.37 -6.60
CA ILE A 110 3.08 -11.81 -7.76
C ILE A 110 4.18 -12.79 -7.33
N SER A 111 4.87 -12.53 -6.21
CA SER A 111 5.95 -13.40 -5.72
C SER A 111 5.48 -14.82 -5.43
N GLU A 112 4.37 -14.96 -4.70
CA GLU A 112 3.72 -16.25 -4.43
C GLU A 112 3.29 -16.94 -5.74
N THR A 113 2.61 -16.20 -6.62
CA THR A 113 2.11 -16.73 -7.89
C THR A 113 3.23 -17.22 -8.80
N VAL A 114 4.31 -16.46 -8.93
CA VAL A 114 5.47 -16.82 -9.78
C VAL A 114 6.23 -17.99 -9.18
N ALA A 115 6.43 -18.02 -7.85
CA ALA A 115 7.07 -19.14 -7.16
C ALA A 115 6.27 -20.44 -7.25
N ALA A 116 4.93 -20.34 -7.34
CA ALA A 116 4.03 -21.48 -7.50
C ALA A 116 3.93 -21.98 -8.95
N ARG A 117 3.96 -21.07 -9.93
CA ARG A 117 3.63 -21.38 -11.33
C ARG A 117 4.83 -21.51 -12.26
N THR A 118 6.03 -21.12 -11.81
CA THR A 118 7.26 -21.18 -12.62
C THR A 118 8.34 -22.00 -11.92
N SER A 119 9.39 -22.38 -12.64
CA SER A 119 10.57 -23.04 -12.06
C SER A 119 11.58 -22.05 -11.44
N ARG A 120 11.22 -20.76 -11.33
CA ARG A 120 12.11 -19.72 -10.82
C ARG A 120 12.14 -19.74 -9.30
N VAL A 121 13.32 -19.54 -8.72
CA VAL A 121 13.44 -19.27 -7.29
C VAL A 121 13.28 -17.77 -7.08
N VAL A 122 12.18 -17.37 -6.45
CA VAL A 122 11.91 -15.98 -6.12
C VAL A 122 12.68 -15.62 -4.86
N LEU A 123 13.49 -14.57 -4.96
CA LEU A 123 14.30 -14.04 -3.87
C LEU A 123 13.66 -12.79 -3.29
N ASP A 124 13.77 -12.63 -1.98
CA ASP A 124 13.49 -11.37 -1.31
C ASP A 124 14.56 -10.32 -1.66
N GLU A 125 14.20 -9.04 -1.58
CA GLU A 125 15.08 -7.91 -1.92
C GLU A 125 16.42 -7.94 -1.15
N GLY A 126 16.40 -8.39 0.12
CA GLY A 126 17.61 -8.54 0.94
C GLY A 126 18.53 -9.71 0.54
N GLN A 127 18.00 -10.69 -0.19
CA GLN A 127 18.74 -11.88 -0.65
C GLN A 127 19.33 -11.71 -2.06
N TYR A 128 18.96 -10.64 -2.77
CA TYR A 128 19.49 -10.31 -4.09
C TYR A 128 21.03 -10.23 -4.11
N LEU A 129 21.64 -9.71 -3.03
CA LEU A 129 23.10 -9.51 -2.95
C LEU A 129 23.90 -10.82 -3.02
N THR A 130 23.27 -11.95 -2.68
CA THR A 130 23.93 -13.27 -2.70
C THR A 130 23.77 -14.02 -4.01
N SER A 131 22.84 -13.63 -4.89
CA SER A 131 22.63 -14.24 -6.21
C SER A 131 22.05 -13.22 -7.19
N PRO A 132 22.86 -12.61 -8.06
CA PRO A 132 22.38 -11.64 -9.05
C PRO A 132 21.64 -12.38 -10.19
N GLY A 133 20.37 -12.68 -9.93
CA GLY A 133 19.41 -13.20 -10.91
C GLY A 133 18.78 -12.11 -11.78
N GLU A 134 17.70 -12.46 -12.46
CA GLU A 134 16.87 -11.46 -13.15
C GLU A 134 16.10 -10.61 -12.13
N GLN A 135 15.69 -9.42 -12.55
CA GLN A 135 14.86 -8.53 -11.74
C GLN A 135 13.54 -8.23 -12.45
N LEU A 136 12.43 -8.44 -11.75
CA LEU A 136 11.12 -7.94 -12.17
C LEU A 136 10.86 -6.62 -11.46
N ALA A 137 11.01 -5.52 -12.19
CA ALA A 137 10.59 -4.20 -11.78
C ALA A 137 9.23 -3.86 -12.43
N GLY A 138 8.60 -2.78 -12.00
CA GLY A 138 7.42 -2.30 -12.69
C GLY A 138 6.72 -1.11 -12.05
N GLN A 139 5.58 -0.76 -12.64
CA GLN A 139 4.68 0.29 -12.19
C GLN A 139 3.26 -0.26 -12.05
N LEU A 140 2.70 -0.17 -10.85
CA LEU A 140 1.28 -0.38 -10.61
C LEU A 140 0.55 0.92 -10.96
N MET A 141 -0.07 0.94 -12.13
CA MET A 141 -0.68 2.14 -12.71
C MET A 141 -2.09 2.35 -12.15
N GLU A 142 -2.88 1.28 -12.13
CA GLU A 142 -4.25 1.28 -11.60
C GLU A 142 -4.44 0.11 -10.63
N PHE A 143 -5.15 0.39 -9.54
CA PHE A 143 -5.56 -0.59 -8.54
C PHE A 143 -6.74 0.00 -7.76
N GLY A 144 -7.91 -0.02 -8.38
CA GLY A 144 -9.09 0.69 -7.86
C GLY A 144 -10.35 0.37 -8.65
N VAL A 145 -11.35 1.22 -8.54
CA VAL A 145 -12.64 1.06 -9.22
C VAL A 145 -12.83 2.13 -10.28
N ASP A 146 -13.29 1.75 -11.45
CA ASP A 146 -13.84 2.65 -12.46
C ASP A 146 -15.35 2.79 -12.23
N ALA A 147 -15.81 3.99 -11.85
CA ALA A 147 -17.22 4.23 -11.54
C ALA A 147 -18.12 4.22 -12.77
N GLN A 148 -17.57 4.48 -13.97
CA GLN A 148 -18.36 4.53 -15.20
C GLN A 148 -18.72 3.13 -15.66
N THR A 149 -17.79 2.18 -15.55
CA THR A 149 -18.04 0.78 -15.91
C THR A 149 -18.51 -0.07 -14.73
N GLY A 150 -18.30 0.40 -13.50
CA GLY A 150 -18.59 -0.39 -12.30
C GLY A 150 -17.63 -1.56 -12.15
N GLU A 151 -16.37 -1.39 -12.54
CA GLU A 151 -15.37 -2.47 -12.55
C GLU A 151 -14.19 -2.16 -11.63
N ALA A 152 -13.65 -3.21 -11.01
CA ALA A 152 -12.35 -3.21 -10.38
C ALA A 152 -11.30 -3.36 -11.47
N VAL A 153 -10.31 -2.47 -11.49
CA VAL A 153 -9.30 -2.37 -12.52
C VAL A 153 -7.92 -2.49 -11.90
N VAL A 154 -7.11 -3.41 -12.45
CA VAL A 154 -5.69 -3.56 -12.11
C VAL A 154 -4.89 -3.42 -13.41
N VAL A 155 -4.00 -2.43 -13.46
CA VAL A 155 -3.08 -2.22 -14.58
C VAL A 155 -1.66 -2.21 -14.07
N TYR A 156 -0.84 -3.13 -14.56
CA TYR A 156 0.56 -3.28 -14.18
C TYR A 156 1.47 -3.25 -15.41
N GLN A 157 2.44 -2.36 -15.40
CA GLN A 157 3.53 -2.34 -16.38
C GLN A 157 4.73 -3.06 -15.78
N ALA A 158 4.99 -4.28 -16.24
CA ALA A 158 6.15 -5.06 -15.85
C ALA A 158 7.38 -4.68 -16.70
N MET A 159 8.55 -4.82 -16.10
CA MET A 159 9.86 -4.66 -16.72
C MET A 159 10.80 -5.75 -16.20
N LEU A 160 11.12 -6.73 -17.06
CA LEU A 160 12.10 -7.77 -16.75
C LEU A 160 13.48 -7.28 -17.18
N VAL A 161 14.40 -7.23 -16.23
CA VAL A 161 15.81 -6.84 -16.44
C VAL A 161 16.67 -8.09 -16.26
N SER A 162 17.47 -8.43 -17.27
CA SER A 162 18.35 -9.59 -17.16
C SER A 162 19.47 -9.36 -16.14
N SER A 163 19.99 -10.45 -15.56
CA SER A 163 21.04 -10.43 -14.52
C SER A 163 22.32 -9.66 -14.86
N ARG A 164 22.57 -9.38 -16.15
CA ARG A 164 23.73 -8.60 -16.62
C ARG A 164 23.35 -7.19 -17.10
N GLY A 165 22.10 -6.78 -16.94
CA GLY A 165 21.55 -5.51 -17.43
C GLY A 165 21.57 -5.37 -18.96
N LYS A 166 21.78 -6.46 -19.70
CA LYS A 166 22.00 -6.45 -21.16
C LYS A 166 20.71 -6.43 -21.96
N SER A 167 19.59 -6.70 -21.32
CA SER A 167 18.26 -6.68 -21.93
C SER A 167 17.22 -6.21 -20.92
N VAL A 168 16.26 -5.45 -21.43
CA VAL A 168 15.08 -4.99 -20.70
C VAL A 168 13.87 -5.28 -21.57
N THR A 169 12.94 -6.08 -21.06
CA THR A 169 11.67 -6.40 -21.74
C THR A 169 10.53 -5.82 -20.91
N GLN A 170 9.66 -5.05 -21.56
CA GLN A 170 8.49 -4.46 -20.92
C GLN A 170 7.21 -5.08 -21.45
N HIS A 171 6.25 -5.32 -20.56
CA HIS A 171 4.93 -5.82 -20.92
C HIS A 171 3.86 -5.20 -20.00
N ARG A 172 2.72 -4.80 -20.57
CA ARG A 172 1.59 -4.25 -19.81
C ARG A 172 0.52 -5.31 -19.65
N PHE A 173 0.06 -5.47 -18.43
CA PHE A 173 -1.01 -6.38 -18.06
C PHE A 173 -2.18 -5.56 -17.51
N GLU A 174 -3.39 -5.97 -17.86
CA GLU A 174 -4.62 -5.35 -17.41
C GLU A 174 -5.68 -6.41 -17.17
N ALA A 175 -6.35 -6.32 -16.02
CA ALA A 175 -7.55 -7.11 -15.75
C ALA A 175 -8.66 -6.21 -15.21
N ARG A 176 -9.89 -6.53 -15.61
CA ARG A 176 -11.12 -5.87 -15.19
C ARG A 176 -12.09 -6.90 -14.66
N GLU A 177 -12.73 -6.57 -13.54
CA GLU A 177 -13.69 -7.43 -12.87
C GLU A 177 -14.94 -6.62 -12.49
N PRO A 178 -16.15 -7.10 -12.77
CA PRO A 178 -17.36 -6.39 -12.35
C PRO A 178 -17.43 -6.29 -10.82
N VAL A 179 -17.79 -5.11 -10.33
CA VAL A 179 -18.07 -4.82 -8.93
C VAL A 179 -19.58 -4.83 -8.75
N GLY A 180 -20.10 -5.74 -7.92
CA GLY A 180 -21.55 -5.80 -7.67
C GLY A 180 -22.09 -4.54 -6.99
N ALA A 181 -21.38 -4.06 -5.96
CA ALA A 181 -21.66 -2.80 -5.27
C ALA A 181 -20.33 -2.12 -4.86
N ILE A 182 -20.24 -0.80 -5.00
CA ILE A 182 -19.02 -0.04 -4.63
C ILE A 182 -18.98 0.13 -3.11
N GLU A 183 -18.76 -0.98 -2.41
CA GLU A 183 -18.64 -1.11 -0.97
C GLU A 183 -17.36 -1.88 -0.63
N ALA A 184 -16.88 -1.75 0.61
CA ALA A 184 -15.58 -2.27 1.02
C ALA A 184 -15.34 -3.74 0.65
N LYS A 185 -16.28 -4.63 0.98
CA LYS A 185 -16.12 -6.08 0.75
C LYS A 185 -16.21 -6.47 -0.75
N PRO A 186 -17.28 -6.11 -1.50
CA PRO A 186 -17.38 -6.50 -2.90
C PRO A 186 -16.25 -5.92 -3.78
N VAL A 187 -15.81 -4.68 -3.49
CA VAL A 187 -14.67 -4.08 -4.19
C VAL A 187 -13.38 -4.83 -3.89
N GLY A 188 -13.12 -5.16 -2.62
CA GLY A 188 -11.95 -5.93 -2.22
C GLY A 188 -11.89 -7.29 -2.91
N GLU A 189 -13.02 -8.00 -2.97
CA GLU A 189 -13.13 -9.30 -3.66
C GLU A 189 -12.88 -9.18 -5.18
N ALA A 190 -13.45 -8.15 -5.83
CA ALA A 190 -13.25 -7.92 -7.26
C ALA A 190 -11.80 -7.53 -7.59
N LEU A 191 -11.18 -6.66 -6.78
CA LEU A 191 -9.77 -6.30 -6.93
C LEU A 191 -8.85 -7.50 -6.69
N THR A 192 -9.20 -8.39 -5.76
CA THR A 192 -8.44 -9.63 -5.52
C THR A 192 -8.48 -10.56 -6.73
N ARG A 193 -9.65 -10.73 -7.37
CA ARG A 193 -9.76 -11.50 -8.62
C ARG A 193 -8.96 -10.87 -9.76
N ALA A 194 -9.08 -9.55 -9.97
CA ALA A 194 -8.34 -8.84 -11.01
C ALA A 194 -6.83 -8.93 -10.80
N ALA A 195 -6.36 -8.76 -9.56
CA ALA A 195 -4.95 -8.88 -9.20
C ALA A 195 -4.39 -10.29 -9.47
N ASN A 196 -5.13 -11.34 -9.11
CA ASN A 196 -4.73 -12.72 -9.38
C ASN A 196 -4.68 -13.04 -10.89
N LYS A 197 -5.61 -12.51 -11.69
CA LYS A 197 -5.54 -12.62 -13.16
C LYS A 197 -4.25 -12.00 -13.71
N VAL A 198 -3.95 -10.76 -13.32
CA VAL A 198 -2.71 -10.09 -13.73
C VAL A 198 -1.48 -10.87 -13.30
N ALA A 199 -1.44 -11.39 -12.07
CA ALA A 199 -0.30 -12.15 -11.58
C ALA A 199 -0.11 -13.49 -12.33
N ALA A 200 -1.20 -14.16 -12.69
CA ALA A 200 -1.15 -15.35 -13.53
C ALA A 200 -0.60 -15.04 -14.94
N ASP A 201 -1.03 -13.92 -15.54
CA ASP A 201 -0.54 -13.48 -16.85
C ASP A 201 0.95 -13.10 -16.81
N VAL A 202 1.40 -12.43 -15.74
CA VAL A 202 2.82 -12.15 -15.48
C VAL A 202 3.61 -13.45 -15.38
N ALA A 203 3.13 -14.42 -14.60
CA ALA A 203 3.80 -15.72 -14.45
C ALA A 203 3.89 -16.47 -15.79
N ALA A 204 2.83 -16.46 -16.59
CA ALA A 204 2.81 -17.05 -17.92
C ALA A 204 3.81 -16.35 -18.87
N TRP A 205 3.89 -15.02 -18.83
CA TRP A 205 4.87 -14.27 -19.60
C TRP A 205 6.31 -14.58 -19.22
N LEU A 206 6.60 -14.78 -17.94
CA LEU A 206 7.93 -15.13 -17.42
C LEU A 206 8.36 -16.58 -17.70
N ALA A 207 7.40 -17.44 -18.06
CA ALA A 207 7.63 -18.85 -18.39
C ALA A 207 7.91 -19.07 -19.90
N ASN A 208 7.72 -18.04 -20.73
CA ASN A 208 7.94 -18.09 -22.18
C ASN A 208 9.39 -17.77 -22.57
#